data_AF-A0A6J5AF76-F1
#
_entry.id   AF-A0A6J5AF76-F1
#
_cell.length_a   1.000
_cell.length_b   1.000
_cell.length_c   1.000
_cell.angle_alpha   90.00
_cell.angle_beta   90.00
_cell.angle_gamma   90.00
#
_symmetry.space_group_name_H-M   'P 1'
#
loop_
_entity.id
_entity.type
_entity.pdbx_description
1 polymer ?
#
loop_
_entity_poly.entity_id
_entity_poly.type
_entity_poly.pdbx_seq_one_letter_code
_entity_poly.pdbx_strand_id
1 'polypeptide(L)'
;MPKPADKNREAARRAIREAIVTHGPDQGPAIARRAFPEVNPETFKGWVAVEKRDARKLAERVAAEAPMPARGPGRPPLDVAPMPMPVTEIKAISNGRHQLARSATSRTPVSFFDRYDELERDLAKVRSACIRVDPTTGNERIVNPAALLLCVREGRANLKLQMEHSEAAHTIDRLTEMTEAMVQIVSTAINEFPEAQRRPAVERIRALVEKRKAQMERVDPEMANALTGFCS
;
A
#
# COMPACT_ATOMS: atom_id res chain seq x y z
N MET A 1 -33.05 -30.05 15.01
CA MET A 1 -34.09 -29.08 14.60
C MET A 1 -33.42 -27.97 13.81
N PRO A 2 -33.85 -27.67 12.57
CA PRO A 2 -33.30 -26.54 11.84
C PRO A 2 -33.74 -25.25 12.56
N LYS A 3 -32.77 -24.49 13.09
CA LYS A 3 -33.03 -23.18 13.73
C LYS A 3 -33.73 -22.27 12.70
N PRO A 4 -34.76 -21.49 13.10
CA PRO A 4 -35.45 -20.59 12.20
C PRO A 4 -34.43 -19.68 11.52
N ALA A 5 -34.58 -19.50 10.20
CA ALA A 5 -33.71 -18.66 9.41
C ALA A 5 -33.84 -17.21 9.89
N ASP A 6 -32.85 -16.75 10.66
CA ASP A 6 -32.69 -15.34 10.97
C ASP A 6 -32.67 -14.58 9.63
N LYS A 7 -33.73 -13.82 9.31
CA LYS A 7 -33.79 -13.01 8.08
C LYS A 7 -32.56 -12.11 7.92
N ASN A 8 -31.96 -11.73 9.05
CA ASN A 8 -30.76 -10.91 9.12
C ASN A 8 -29.47 -11.70 8.82
N ARG A 9 -29.48 -13.04 8.89
CA ARG A 9 -28.29 -13.88 8.66
C ARG A 9 -27.83 -13.84 7.23
N GLU A 10 -28.74 -13.98 6.26
CA GLU A 10 -28.38 -13.96 4.84
C GLU A 10 -27.95 -12.56 4.40
N ALA A 11 -28.66 -11.52 4.86
CA ALA A 11 -28.30 -10.13 4.62
C ALA A 11 -26.92 -9.79 5.21
N ALA A 12 -26.65 -10.19 6.46
CA ALA A 12 -25.37 -9.95 7.10
C ALA A 12 -24.23 -10.73 6.42
N ARG A 13 -24.45 -12.00 6.03
CA ARG A 13 -23.43 -12.78 5.31
C ARG A 13 -23.11 -12.17 3.94
N ARG A 14 -24.12 -11.67 3.22
CA ARG A 14 -23.91 -10.97 1.94
C ARG A 14 -23.08 -9.69 2.14
N ALA A 15 -23.45 -8.87 3.12
CA ALA A 15 -22.73 -7.64 3.44
C ALA A 15 -21.29 -7.89 3.92
N ILE A 16 -21.06 -8.95 4.71
CA ILE A 16 -19.71 -9.37 5.10
C ILE A 16 -18.88 -9.76 3.88
N ARG A 17 -19.46 -10.55 2.96
CA ARG A 17 -18.77 -10.99 1.74
C ARG A 17 -18.39 -9.80 0.86
N GLU A 18 -19.33 -8.88 0.63
CA GLU A 18 -19.10 -7.67 -0.15
C GLU A 18 -18.02 -6.79 0.50
N ALA A 19 -18.10 -6.58 1.81
CA ALA A 19 -17.10 -5.79 2.52
C ALA A 19 -15.71 -6.43 2.53
N ILE A 20 -15.61 -7.76 2.57
CA ILE A 20 -14.33 -8.49 2.44
C ILE A 20 -13.74 -8.33 1.04
N VAL A 21 -14.56 -8.36 -0.01
CA VAL A 21 -14.11 -8.16 -1.39
C VAL A 21 -13.62 -6.73 -1.60
N THR A 22 -14.34 -5.73 -1.06
CA THR A 22 -14.03 -4.32 -1.28
C THR A 22 -12.90 -3.78 -0.40
N HIS A 23 -12.85 -4.18 0.88
CA HIS A 23 -11.93 -3.60 1.88
C HIS A 23 -10.92 -4.62 2.42
N GLY A 24 -10.92 -5.85 1.93
CA GLY A 24 -10.04 -6.91 2.40
C GLY A 24 -10.52 -7.61 3.68
N PRO A 25 -9.88 -8.72 4.05
CA PRO A 25 -10.35 -9.63 5.09
C PRO A 25 -10.29 -9.06 6.51
N ASP A 26 -9.51 -8.02 6.74
CA ASP A 26 -9.29 -7.47 8.09
C ASP A 26 -10.15 -6.22 8.35
N GLN A 27 -10.31 -5.34 7.36
CA GLN A 27 -11.13 -4.13 7.48
C GLN A 27 -12.60 -4.37 7.11
N GLY A 28 -12.89 -5.28 6.17
CA GLY A 28 -14.24 -5.57 5.69
C GLY A 28 -15.23 -5.98 6.80
N PRO A 29 -14.89 -6.91 7.71
CA PRO A 29 -15.78 -7.32 8.79
C PRO A 29 -16.13 -6.19 9.78
N ALA A 30 -15.20 -5.28 10.02
CA ALA A 30 -15.42 -4.13 10.91
C ALA A 30 -16.39 -3.11 10.29
N ILE A 31 -16.30 -2.90 8.97
CA ILE A 31 -17.21 -2.03 8.21
C ILE A 31 -18.61 -2.67 8.14
N ALA A 32 -18.70 -3.96 7.81
CA ALA A 32 -19.97 -4.69 7.78
C ALA A 32 -20.67 -4.73 9.14
N ARG A 33 -19.92 -4.73 10.26
CA ARG A 33 -20.49 -4.71 11.61
C ARG A 33 -21.31 -3.45 11.89
N ARG A 34 -20.96 -2.30 11.29
CA ARG A 34 -21.68 -1.03 11.45
C ARG A 34 -23.11 -1.10 10.91
N ALA A 35 -23.37 -1.94 9.91
CA ALA A 35 -24.69 -2.11 9.31
C ALA A 35 -25.61 -3.06 10.10
N PHE A 36 -25.07 -3.82 11.07
CA PHE A 36 -25.82 -4.80 11.85
C PHE A 36 -25.55 -4.69 13.35
N PRO A 37 -25.77 -3.53 14.00
CA PRO A 37 -25.44 -3.33 15.41
C PRO A 37 -26.23 -4.26 16.35
N GLU A 38 -27.46 -4.61 15.97
CA GLU A 38 -28.41 -5.42 16.75
C GLU A 38 -28.05 -6.91 16.83
N VAL A 39 -27.15 -7.39 15.97
CA VAL A 39 -26.72 -8.79 15.97
C VAL A 39 -25.71 -9.02 17.10
N ASN A 40 -25.90 -10.10 17.87
CA ASN A 40 -24.95 -10.51 18.91
C ASN A 40 -23.53 -10.64 18.33
N PRO A 41 -22.51 -10.01 18.94
CA PRO A 41 -21.13 -10.07 18.49
C PRO A 41 -20.58 -11.48 18.24
N GLU A 42 -20.94 -12.47 19.07
CA GLU A 42 -20.47 -13.84 18.92
C GLU A 42 -21.06 -14.52 17.68
N THR A 43 -22.36 -14.30 17.45
CA THR A 43 -23.06 -14.78 16.25
C THR A 43 -22.48 -14.16 14.99
N PHE A 44 -22.18 -12.86 15.02
CA PHE A 44 -21.56 -12.14 13.90
C PHE A 44 -20.14 -12.64 13.60
N LYS A 45 -19.30 -12.84 14.63
CA LYS A 45 -17.98 -13.46 14.49
C LYS A 45 -18.06 -14.85 13.86
N GLY A 46 -19.05 -15.65 14.27
CA GLY A 46 -19.33 -16.96 13.67
C GLY A 46 -19.60 -16.87 12.17
N TRP A 47 -20.36 -15.87 11.71
CA TRP A 47 -20.63 -15.67 10.29
C TRP A 47 -19.41 -15.19 9.51
N VAL A 48 -18.60 -14.29 10.08
CA VAL A 48 -17.34 -13.83 9.48
C VAL A 48 -16.37 -15.00 9.26
N ALA A 49 -16.24 -15.90 10.25
CA ALA A 49 -15.36 -17.07 10.13
C ALA A 49 -15.78 -18.01 8.98
N VAL A 50 -17.09 -18.19 8.77
CA VAL A 50 -17.61 -18.99 7.65
C VAL A 50 -17.31 -18.32 6.31
N GLU A 51 -17.60 -17.02 6.16
CA GLU A 51 -17.32 -16.32 4.89
C GLU A 51 -15.82 -16.24 4.58
N LYS A 52 -14.94 -16.05 5.58
CA LYS A 52 -13.48 -16.12 5.39
C LYS A 52 -13.03 -17.50 4.90
N ARG A 53 -13.61 -18.57 5.46
CA ARG A 53 -13.30 -19.96 5.05
C ARG A 53 -13.79 -20.25 3.63
N ASP A 54 -14.97 -19.77 3.27
CA ASP A 54 -15.55 -19.96 1.94
C ASP A 54 -14.79 -19.14 0.88
N ALA A 55 -14.38 -17.90 1.20
CA ALA A 55 -13.52 -17.09 0.34
C ALA A 55 -12.16 -17.75 0.08
N ARG A 56 -11.54 -18.36 1.11
CA ARG A 56 -10.30 -19.12 0.97
C ARG A 56 -10.47 -20.35 0.09
N LYS A 57 -11.53 -21.12 0.28
CA LYS A 57 -11.83 -22.29 -0.57
C LYS A 57 -12.09 -21.90 -2.02
N LEU A 58 -12.75 -20.77 -2.26
CA LEU A 58 -12.98 -20.27 -3.61
C LEU A 58 -11.65 -19.87 -4.27
N ALA A 59 -10.76 -19.18 -3.55
CA ALA A 59 -9.43 -18.85 -4.03
C ALA A 59 -8.59 -20.11 -4.36
N GLU A 60 -8.69 -21.16 -3.53
CA GLU A 60 -8.03 -22.46 -3.76
C GLU A 60 -8.61 -23.18 -4.99
N ARG A 61 -9.92 -23.11 -5.24
CA ARG A 61 -10.56 -23.68 -6.45
C ARG A 61 -10.18 -22.93 -7.72
N VAL A 62 -10.19 -21.61 -7.69
CA VAL A 62 -9.77 -20.78 -8.83
C VAL A 62 -8.29 -21.03 -9.16
N ALA A 63 -7.45 -21.26 -8.16
CA ALA A 63 -6.06 -21.66 -8.37
C ALA A 63 -5.91 -23.07 -8.96
N ALA A 64 -6.85 -23.98 -8.70
CA ALA A 64 -6.85 -25.35 -9.22
C ALA A 64 -7.46 -25.47 -10.63
N GLU A 65 -8.40 -24.59 -11.01
CA GLU A 65 -9.02 -24.54 -12.35
C GLU A 65 -8.20 -23.74 -13.38
N ALA A 66 -7.14 -23.05 -12.95
CA ALA A 66 -6.22 -22.41 -13.88
C ALA A 66 -5.56 -23.48 -14.78
N PRO A 67 -5.64 -23.37 -16.12
CA PRO A 67 -5.14 -24.40 -17.02
C PRO A 67 -3.64 -24.56 -16.85
N MET A 68 -3.23 -25.71 -16.30
CA MET A 68 -1.86 -26.18 -16.35
C MET A 68 -1.45 -26.35 -17.82
N PRO A 69 -0.32 -25.81 -18.28
CA PRO A 69 0.15 -26.02 -19.64
C PRO A 69 0.32 -27.53 -19.89
N ALA A 70 -0.28 -28.01 -20.99
CA ALA A 70 -0.32 -29.42 -21.34
C ALA A 70 1.08 -30.05 -21.34
N ARG A 71 1.29 -31.08 -20.50
CA ARG A 71 2.45 -31.97 -20.63
C ARG A 71 2.21 -32.87 -21.86
N GLY A 72 3.03 -32.68 -22.90
CA GLY A 72 3.07 -33.57 -24.07
C GLY A 72 3.49 -35.01 -23.69
N PRO A 73 3.25 -35.99 -24.58
CA PRO A 73 3.38 -37.40 -24.25
C PRO A 73 4.84 -37.86 -24.31
N GLY A 74 5.23 -38.73 -23.38
CA GLY A 74 6.43 -39.56 -23.49
C GLY A 74 7.73 -38.90 -23.05
N ARG A 75 8.00 -38.90 -21.75
CA ARG A 75 9.39 -38.94 -21.26
C ARG A 75 9.50 -40.13 -20.29
N PRO A 76 10.41 -41.09 -20.52
CA PRO A 76 10.62 -42.18 -19.58
C PRO A 76 11.02 -41.60 -18.22
N PRO A 77 10.80 -42.32 -17.10
CA PRO A 77 11.18 -41.83 -15.78
C PRO A 77 12.69 -41.54 -15.83
N LEU A 78 13.05 -40.26 -15.72
CA LEU A 78 14.44 -39.95 -15.41
C LEU A 78 14.70 -40.54 -14.04
N ASP A 79 15.57 -41.55 -13.98
CA ASP A 79 16.36 -41.83 -12.80
C ASP A 79 17.08 -40.54 -12.42
N VAL A 80 16.43 -39.73 -11.60
CA VAL A 80 17.07 -38.61 -10.93
C VAL A 80 17.83 -39.23 -9.76
N ALA A 81 18.96 -39.87 -10.07
CA ALA A 81 20.04 -39.87 -9.10
C ALA A 81 20.21 -38.39 -8.67
N PRO A 82 20.19 -38.08 -7.36
CA PRO A 82 20.32 -36.70 -6.92
C PRO A 82 21.65 -36.17 -7.45
N MET A 83 21.59 -35.34 -8.49
CA MET A 83 22.77 -34.62 -8.91
C MET A 83 23.20 -33.77 -7.71
N PRO A 84 24.46 -33.85 -7.27
CA PRO A 84 24.93 -32.99 -6.21
C PRO A 84 24.73 -31.56 -6.69
N MET A 85 23.82 -30.82 -6.04
CA MET A 85 23.83 -29.38 -6.17
C MET A 85 25.27 -28.96 -5.85
N PRO A 86 25.93 -28.14 -6.68
CA PRO A 86 27.07 -27.42 -6.16
C PRO A 86 26.53 -26.63 -4.97
N VAL A 87 26.85 -27.11 -3.77
CA VAL A 87 26.82 -26.29 -2.58
C VAL A 87 27.94 -25.30 -2.82
N THR A 88 27.69 -24.30 -3.67
CA THR A 88 28.29 -23.01 -3.43
C THR A 88 27.86 -22.73 -2.01
N GLU A 89 28.79 -22.86 -1.08
CA GLU A 89 28.65 -22.29 0.24
C GLU A 89 28.20 -20.86 -0.01
N ILE A 90 26.89 -20.63 0.08
CA ILE A 90 26.39 -19.32 0.44
C ILE A 90 26.94 -19.23 1.85
N LYS A 91 28.18 -18.72 1.98
CA LYS A 91 28.68 -18.23 3.25
C LYS A 91 27.57 -17.33 3.69
N ALA A 92 26.80 -17.78 4.68
CA ALA A 92 25.84 -16.92 5.34
C ALA A 92 26.66 -15.67 5.61
N ILE A 93 26.23 -14.54 5.05
CA ILE A 93 26.82 -13.27 5.42
C ILE A 93 26.45 -13.18 6.89
N SER A 94 27.32 -13.70 7.76
CA SER A 94 27.17 -13.82 9.23
C SER A 94 27.09 -12.44 9.89
N ASN A 95 27.01 -11.42 9.05
CA ASN A 95 27.09 -10.02 9.29
C ASN A 95 25.88 -9.31 8.66
N GLY A 96 24.69 -9.94 8.63
CA GLY A 96 23.44 -9.23 8.38
C GLY A 96 23.28 -8.03 9.34
N ARG A 97 23.81 -8.16 10.56
CA ARG A 97 23.98 -7.05 11.52
C ARG A 97 24.98 -5.98 11.08
N HIS A 98 26.05 -6.30 10.34
CA HIS A 98 26.99 -5.28 9.84
C HIS A 98 26.58 -4.63 8.52
N GLN A 99 25.73 -5.26 7.68
CA GLN A 99 25.17 -4.56 6.51
C GLN A 99 24.09 -3.54 6.94
N LEU A 100 23.25 -3.88 7.93
CA LEU A 100 22.36 -2.92 8.59
C LEU A 100 23.12 -1.84 9.40
N ALA A 101 24.31 -2.17 9.95
CA ALA A 101 25.12 -1.19 10.67
C ALA A 101 25.95 -0.27 9.76
N ARG A 102 26.36 -0.73 8.56
CA ARG A 102 27.06 0.10 7.57
C ARG A 102 26.14 1.15 6.93
N SER A 103 24.84 0.90 6.84
CA SER A 103 23.86 1.91 6.40
C SER A 103 23.50 2.92 7.51
N ALA A 104 23.84 2.63 8.77
CA ALA A 104 23.61 3.56 9.87
C ALA A 104 24.71 4.65 9.98
N THR A 105 25.90 4.42 9.40
CA THR A 105 27.06 5.32 9.55
C THR A 105 27.12 6.45 8.52
N SER A 106 26.30 6.40 7.46
CA SER A 106 26.17 7.47 6.46
C SER A 106 24.70 7.67 6.10
N ARG A 107 23.86 7.99 7.08
CA ARG A 107 22.49 8.46 6.80
C ARG A 107 22.54 9.91 6.32
N THR A 108 23.03 10.13 5.10
CA THR A 108 22.44 11.21 4.30
C THR A 108 20.96 10.85 4.13
N PRO A 109 20.02 11.78 4.34
CA PRO A 109 18.62 11.52 4.06
C PRO A 109 18.52 11.17 2.57
N VAL A 110 18.37 9.88 2.27
CA VAL A 110 18.16 9.40 0.91
C VAL A 110 16.76 9.88 0.52
N SER A 111 16.63 10.57 -0.61
CA SER A 111 15.33 11.04 -1.05
C SER A 111 14.40 9.85 -1.30
N PHE A 112 13.09 10.05 -1.19
CA PHE A 112 12.11 9.02 -1.49
C PHE A 112 12.36 8.39 -2.87
N PHE A 113 12.68 9.20 -3.87
CA PHE A 113 12.96 8.77 -5.24
C PHE A 113 14.23 7.93 -5.34
N ASP A 114 15.32 8.33 -4.69
CA ASP A 114 16.55 7.54 -4.68
C ASP A 114 16.30 6.14 -4.08
N ARG A 115 15.46 6.06 -3.03
CA ARG A 115 15.11 4.80 -2.41
C ARG A 115 14.17 3.95 -3.27
N TYR A 116 13.27 4.59 -4.01
CA TYR A 116 12.41 3.94 -4.98
C TYR A 116 13.21 3.33 -6.13
N ASP A 117 14.14 4.10 -6.70
CA ASP A 117 15.03 3.65 -7.77
C ASP A 117 15.87 2.44 -7.36
N GLU A 118 16.36 2.42 -6.13
CA GLU A 118 17.07 1.25 -5.59
C GLU A 118 16.16 0.00 -5.55
N LEU A 119 14.91 0.14 -5.11
CA LEU A 119 13.95 -0.96 -5.08
C LEU A 119 13.61 -1.47 -6.48
N GLU A 120 13.43 -0.57 -7.46
CA GLU A 120 13.21 -0.97 -8.85
C GLU A 120 14.41 -1.70 -9.44
N ARG A 121 15.65 -1.22 -9.17
CA ARG A 121 16.87 -1.90 -9.62
C ARG A 121 16.98 -3.30 -9.01
N ASP A 122 16.62 -3.47 -7.74
CA ASP A 122 16.67 -4.77 -7.08
C ASP A 122 15.59 -5.72 -7.61
N LEU A 123 14.38 -5.23 -7.91
CA LEU A 123 13.35 -6.03 -8.60
C LEU A 123 13.78 -6.43 -10.01
N ALA A 124 14.43 -5.53 -10.76
CA ALA A 124 14.96 -5.84 -12.09
C ALA A 124 16.01 -6.96 -12.03
N LYS A 125 16.90 -6.94 -11.02
CA LYS A 125 17.86 -8.04 -10.79
C LYS A 125 17.15 -9.35 -10.49
N VAL A 126 16.16 -9.36 -9.61
CA VAL A 126 15.38 -10.57 -9.27
C VAL A 126 14.67 -11.13 -10.50
N ARG A 127 14.04 -10.26 -11.31
CA ARG A 127 13.39 -10.65 -12.57
C ARG A 127 14.38 -11.29 -13.54
N SER A 128 15.54 -10.67 -13.73
CA SER A 128 16.57 -11.19 -14.63
C SER A 128 17.13 -12.54 -14.18
N ALA A 129 17.21 -12.80 -12.87
CA ALA A 129 17.60 -14.10 -12.34
C ALA A 129 16.49 -15.18 -12.51
N CYS A 130 15.23 -14.78 -12.63
CA CYS A 130 14.10 -15.70 -12.80
C CYS A 130 13.87 -16.12 -14.25
N ILE A 131 14.39 -15.37 -15.22
CA ILE A 131 14.19 -15.57 -16.66
C ILE A 131 15.54 -15.91 -17.30
N ARG A 132 15.61 -17.04 -17.98
CA ARG A 132 16.77 -17.41 -18.79
C ARG A 132 16.43 -17.16 -20.25
N VAL A 133 17.20 -16.29 -20.89
CA VAL A 133 17.09 -16.03 -22.33
C VAL A 133 18.02 -16.99 -23.07
N ASP A 134 17.49 -17.68 -24.06
CA ASP A 134 18.30 -18.51 -24.96
C ASP A 134 19.11 -17.59 -25.90
N PRO A 135 20.45 -17.59 -25.87
CA PRO A 135 21.27 -16.62 -26.59
C PRO A 135 21.19 -16.74 -28.12
N THR A 136 20.72 -17.86 -28.65
CA THR A 136 20.63 -18.11 -30.09
C THR A 136 19.24 -17.82 -30.66
N THR A 137 18.18 -18.10 -29.90
CA THR A 137 16.79 -17.93 -30.34
C THR A 137 16.10 -16.70 -29.75
N GLY A 138 16.68 -16.10 -28.71
CA GLY A 138 16.06 -15.00 -27.95
C GLY A 138 14.86 -15.43 -27.11
N ASN A 139 14.54 -16.73 -27.07
CA ASN A 139 13.38 -17.21 -26.35
C ASN A 139 13.60 -17.13 -24.83
N GLU A 140 12.62 -16.56 -24.14
CA GLU A 140 12.62 -16.46 -22.69
C GLU A 140 12.04 -17.74 -22.08
N ARG A 141 12.79 -18.33 -21.14
CA ARG A 141 12.31 -19.45 -20.32
C ARG A 141 12.30 -19.06 -18.86
N ILE A 142 11.16 -19.23 -18.22
CA ILE A 142 11.02 -19.02 -16.78
C ILE A 142 11.72 -20.17 -16.05
N VAL A 143 12.74 -19.83 -15.26
CA VAL A 143 13.52 -20.79 -14.45
C VAL A 143 12.90 -20.94 -13.06
N ASN A 144 12.46 -19.83 -12.46
CA ASN A 144 11.84 -19.83 -11.14
C ASN A 144 10.52 -19.04 -11.14
N PRO A 145 9.37 -19.72 -11.35
CA PRO A 145 8.07 -19.05 -11.42
C PRO A 145 7.61 -18.49 -10.07
N ALA A 146 8.02 -19.09 -8.95
CA ALA A 146 7.61 -18.62 -7.61
C ALA A 146 8.29 -17.29 -7.25
N ALA A 147 9.59 -17.18 -7.51
CA ALA A 147 10.33 -15.93 -7.30
C ALA A 147 9.88 -14.82 -8.27
N LEU A 148 9.55 -15.19 -9.52
CA LEU A 148 8.99 -14.24 -10.49
C LEU A 148 7.63 -13.70 -10.03
N LEU A 149 6.76 -14.55 -9.49
CA LEU A 149 5.47 -14.12 -8.96
C LEU A 149 5.63 -13.13 -7.78
N LEU A 150 6.59 -13.39 -6.88
CA LEU A 150 6.91 -12.46 -5.79
C LEU A 150 7.43 -11.14 -6.34
N CYS A 151 8.34 -11.16 -7.32
CA CYS A 151 8.85 -9.96 -7.98
C CYS A 151 7.71 -9.12 -8.60
N VAL A 152 6.72 -9.76 -9.22
CA VAL A 152 5.55 -9.06 -9.80
C VAL A 152 4.66 -8.47 -8.70
N ARG A 153 4.46 -9.18 -7.58
CA ARG A 153 3.68 -8.69 -6.44
C ARG A 153 4.31 -7.46 -5.80
N GLU A 154 5.62 -7.52 -5.53
CA GLU A 154 6.35 -6.40 -4.95
C GLU A 154 6.45 -5.22 -5.94
N GLY A 155 6.61 -5.49 -7.24
CA GLY A 155 6.53 -4.45 -8.27
C GLY A 155 5.19 -3.70 -8.28
N ARG A 156 4.08 -4.41 -8.09
CA ARG A 156 2.75 -3.79 -7.92
C ARG A 156 2.68 -2.93 -6.66
N ALA A 157 3.28 -3.37 -5.56
CA ALA A 157 3.30 -2.60 -4.31
C ALA A 157 4.09 -1.28 -4.48
N ASN A 158 5.25 -1.34 -5.15
CA ASN A 158 6.03 -0.15 -5.49
C ASN A 158 5.24 0.81 -6.38
N LEU A 159 4.56 0.31 -7.42
CA LEU A 159 3.75 1.15 -8.30
C LEU A 159 2.61 1.84 -7.53
N LYS A 160 1.99 1.15 -6.56
CA LYS A 160 0.97 1.76 -5.69
C LYS A 160 1.54 2.90 -4.84
N LEU A 161 2.71 2.70 -4.23
CA LEU A 161 3.40 3.75 -3.46
C LEU A 161 3.74 4.97 -4.31
N GLN A 162 4.16 4.75 -5.56
CA GLN A 162 4.44 5.83 -6.50
C GLN A 162 3.17 6.61 -6.85
N MET A 163 2.04 5.92 -7.08
CA MET A 163 0.75 6.57 -7.31
C MET A 163 0.32 7.41 -6.11
N GLU A 164 0.37 6.86 -4.90
CA GLU A 164 0.01 7.58 -3.66
C GLU A 164 0.89 8.82 -3.47
N HIS A 165 2.20 8.71 -3.75
CA HIS A 165 3.09 9.86 -3.70
C HIS A 165 2.75 10.92 -4.76
N SER A 166 2.40 10.51 -5.98
CA SER A 166 1.99 11.44 -7.05
C SER A 166 0.67 12.16 -6.71
N GLU A 167 -0.28 11.47 -6.07
CA GLU A 167 -1.53 12.06 -5.60
C GLU A 167 -1.28 13.08 -4.48
N ALA A 168 -0.39 12.75 -3.54
CA ALA A 168 0.02 13.67 -2.49
C ALA A 168 0.72 14.91 -3.06
N ALA A 169 1.65 14.74 -4.00
CA ALA A 169 2.33 15.84 -4.67
C ALA A 169 1.34 16.75 -5.41
N HIS A 170 0.42 16.17 -6.19
CA HIS A 170 -0.62 16.93 -6.88
C HIS A 170 -1.54 17.70 -5.93
N THR A 171 -1.86 17.10 -4.77
CA THR A 171 -2.67 17.76 -3.74
C THR A 171 -1.92 18.96 -3.14
N ILE A 172 -0.62 18.82 -2.88
CA ILE A 172 0.23 19.90 -2.37
C ILE A 172 0.31 21.04 -3.39
N ASP A 173 0.51 20.74 -4.67
CA ASP A 173 0.57 21.73 -5.73
C ASP A 173 -0.74 22.52 -5.83
N ARG A 174 -1.88 21.82 -5.81
CA ARG A 174 -3.20 22.46 -5.82
C ARG A 174 -3.46 23.34 -4.60
N LEU A 175 -3.00 22.92 -3.42
CA LEU A 175 -3.07 23.75 -2.21
C LEU A 175 -2.19 24.99 -2.34
N THR A 176 -0.99 24.83 -2.91
CA THR A 176 -0.07 25.94 -3.20
C THR A 176 -0.70 26.95 -4.14
N GLU A 177 -1.24 26.51 -5.28
CA GLU A 177 -1.97 27.35 -6.24
C GLU A 177 -3.15 28.08 -5.58
N MET A 178 -3.93 27.38 -4.76
CA MET A 178 -5.05 28.00 -4.04
C MET A 178 -4.56 29.07 -3.06
N THR A 179 -3.47 28.81 -2.34
CA THR A 179 -2.89 29.79 -1.41
C THR A 179 -2.34 31.00 -2.15
N GLU A 180 -1.66 30.82 -3.28
CA GLU A 180 -1.19 31.92 -4.13
C GLU A 180 -2.36 32.75 -4.67
N ALA A 181 -3.43 32.12 -5.13
CA ALA A 181 -4.64 32.81 -5.57
C ALA A 181 -5.26 33.64 -4.43
N MET A 182 -5.33 33.09 -3.21
CA MET A 182 -5.80 33.83 -2.03
C MET A 182 -4.91 35.03 -1.71
N VAL A 183 -3.59 34.85 -1.75
CA VAL A 183 -2.63 35.95 -1.55
C VAL A 183 -2.85 37.04 -2.60
N GLN A 184 -3.08 36.67 -3.86
CA GLN A 184 -3.34 37.62 -4.93
C GLN A 184 -4.64 38.40 -4.74
N ILE A 185 -5.73 37.72 -4.34
CA ILE A 185 -7.01 38.36 -4.03
C ILE A 185 -6.85 39.36 -2.88
N VAL A 186 -6.19 38.95 -1.80
CA VAL A 186 -5.95 39.80 -0.62
C VAL A 186 -5.05 40.98 -1.00
N SER A 187 -4.00 40.77 -1.78
CA SER A 187 -3.10 41.83 -2.25
C SER A 187 -3.83 42.84 -3.13
N THR A 188 -4.69 42.37 -4.04
CA THR A 188 -5.52 43.23 -4.91
C THR A 188 -6.49 44.06 -4.07
N ALA A 189 -7.22 43.43 -3.15
CA ALA A 189 -8.13 44.13 -2.24
C ALA A 189 -7.40 45.16 -1.36
N ILE A 190 -6.18 44.86 -0.88
CA ILE A 190 -5.36 45.81 -0.13
C ILE A 190 -4.98 47.01 -0.99
N ASN A 191 -4.63 46.79 -2.25
CA ASN A 191 -4.22 47.85 -3.18
C ASN A 191 -5.39 48.74 -3.60
N GLU A 192 -6.63 48.25 -3.57
CA GLU A 192 -7.83 49.05 -3.84
C GLU A 192 -8.19 50.03 -2.70
N PHE A 193 -7.70 49.80 -1.47
CA PHE A 193 -7.93 50.76 -0.39
C PHE A 193 -7.15 52.07 -0.62
N PRO A 194 -7.71 53.23 -0.20
CA PRO A 194 -6.96 54.48 -0.09
C PRO A 194 -5.71 54.32 0.79
N GLU A 195 -4.60 54.98 0.46
CA GLU A 195 -3.32 54.81 1.17
C GLU A 195 -3.41 54.96 2.69
N ALA A 196 -4.25 55.88 3.16
CA ALA A 196 -4.50 56.11 4.59
C ALA A 196 -5.06 54.88 5.33
N GLN A 197 -5.76 53.98 4.62
CA GLN A 197 -6.41 52.80 5.19
C GLN A 197 -5.61 51.50 4.94
N ARG A 198 -4.61 51.51 4.05
CA ARG A 198 -3.79 50.33 3.73
C ARG A 198 -2.98 49.83 4.93
N ARG A 199 -2.25 50.73 5.61
CA ARG A 199 -1.45 50.39 6.80
C ARG A 199 -2.28 49.74 7.92
N PRO A 200 -3.40 50.33 8.38
CA PRO A 200 -4.20 49.72 9.44
C PRO A 200 -4.88 48.40 9.01
N ALA A 201 -5.21 48.23 7.72
CA ALA A 201 -5.72 46.95 7.21
C ALA A 201 -4.66 45.84 7.29
N VAL A 202 -3.41 46.13 6.88
CA VAL A 202 -2.28 45.18 6.97
C VAL A 202 -1.96 44.83 8.42
N GLU A 203 -1.98 45.79 9.34
CA GLU A 203 -1.76 45.55 10.77
C GLU A 203 -2.84 44.65 11.39
N ARG A 204 -4.11 44.82 11.00
CA ARG A 204 -5.19 43.92 11.42
C ARG A 204 -4.98 42.50 10.93
N ILE A 205 -4.55 42.31 9.68
CA ILE A 205 -4.25 40.99 9.12
C ILE A 205 -3.09 40.35 9.89
N ARG A 206 -2.02 41.10 10.18
CA ARG A 206 -0.89 40.60 11.00
C ARG A 206 -1.34 40.18 12.40
N ALA A 207 -2.17 40.99 13.07
CA ALA A 207 -2.69 40.65 14.40
C ALA A 207 -3.55 39.38 14.38
N LEU A 208 -4.33 39.16 13.33
CA LEU A 208 -5.11 37.92 13.15
C LEU A 208 -4.20 36.70 12.90
N VAL A 209 -3.13 36.85 12.14
CA VAL A 209 -2.14 35.78 11.90
C VAL A 209 -1.45 35.38 13.21
N GLU A 210 -0.98 36.35 14.01
CA GLU A 210 -0.34 36.06 15.30
C GLU A 210 -1.31 35.42 16.29
N LYS A 211 -2.58 35.87 16.33
CA LYS A 211 -3.62 35.22 17.14
C LYS A 211 -3.87 33.77 16.70
N ARG A 212 -3.84 33.49 15.39
CA ARG A 212 -4.01 32.13 14.85
C ARG A 212 -2.81 31.25 15.15
N LYS A 213 -1.57 31.75 15.04
CA LYS A 213 -0.36 31.02 15.45
C LYS A 213 -0.43 30.63 16.93
N ALA A 214 -0.74 31.58 17.80
CA ALA A 214 -0.89 31.33 19.23
C ALA A 214 -2.03 30.35 19.56
N GLN A 215 -3.08 30.27 18.72
CA GLN A 215 -4.12 29.25 18.86
C GLN A 215 -3.64 27.87 18.41
N MET A 216 -2.88 27.77 17.32
CA MET A 216 -2.32 26.49 16.85
C MET A 216 -1.27 25.93 17.81
N GLU A 217 -0.45 26.78 18.44
CA GLU A 217 0.52 26.37 19.47
C GLU A 217 -0.14 25.88 20.77
N ARG A 218 -1.40 26.24 21.00
CA ARG A 218 -2.21 25.75 22.14
C ARG A 218 -3.00 24.48 21.83
N VAL A 219 -3.09 24.08 20.55
CA VAL A 219 -3.65 22.79 20.19
C VAL A 219 -2.57 21.74 20.50
N ASP A 220 -2.88 20.84 21.43
CA ASP A 220 -1.94 19.83 21.93
C ASP A 220 -1.20 19.12 20.78
N PRO A 221 0.13 18.88 20.92
CA PRO A 221 0.92 18.16 19.92
C PRO A 221 0.38 16.75 19.63
N GLU A 222 -0.42 16.17 20.53
CA GLU A 222 -1.14 14.90 20.30
C GLU A 222 -2.27 15.03 19.27
N MET A 223 -2.94 16.18 19.17
CA MET A 223 -4.00 16.43 18.20
C MET A 223 -3.45 16.82 16.82
N ALA A 224 -2.29 17.48 16.78
CA ALA A 224 -1.57 17.75 15.53
C ALA A 224 -1.10 16.45 14.86
N ASN A 225 -0.60 15.48 15.64
CA ASN A 225 -0.25 14.15 15.16
C ASN A 225 -1.46 13.33 14.68
N ALA A 226 -2.66 13.56 15.23
CA ALA A 226 -3.89 12.91 14.74
C ALA A 226 -4.36 13.44 13.37
N LEU A 227 -3.99 14.68 13.03
CA LEU A 227 -4.26 15.29 11.72
C LEU A 227 -3.18 14.98 10.67
N THR A 228 -1.93 14.73 11.08
CA THR A 228 -0.82 14.36 10.19
C THR A 228 -0.54 12.85 10.12
N GLY A 229 -1.18 12.03 10.97
CA GLY A 229 -1.02 10.57 11.02
C GLY A 229 -1.54 9.78 9.82
N PHE A 230 -1.91 10.45 8.72
CA PHE A 230 -2.15 9.83 7.42
C PHE A 230 -0.86 9.70 6.58
N CYS A 231 0.27 10.23 7.07
CA CYS A 231 1.57 10.14 6.42
C CYS A 231 2.65 9.69 7.43
N SER A 232 2.64 8.40 7.80
CA SER A 232 3.82 7.70 8.34
C SER A 232 3.69 6.20 8.11
#